data_AF-A0A5E4HX20-F1
#
_entry.id   AF-A0A5E4HX20-F1
#
_cell.length_a   1.000
_cell.length_b   1.000
_cell.length_c   1.000
_cell.angle_alpha   90.00
_cell.angle_beta   90.00
_cell.angle_gamma   90.00
#
_symmetry.space_group_name_H-M   'P 1'
#
loop_
_entity.id
_entity.type
_entity.pdbx_description
1 polymer ?
#
loop_
_entity_poly.entity_id
_entity_poly.type
_entity_poly.pdbx_seq_one_letter_code
_entity_poly.pdbx_strand_id
1 'polypeptide(L)'
;MALLDQFFLSFGLLSVVALFGAFLATRWRQPTVVGLIIAGVLLGPYGLGLIKDTAFIQMFAQFGAAMLLFSIGVEFSLSKILGSGVKALVVASAIMLGLFITGYEIGVLLNLDYLQTLAIGACLSFSSTAIFVRILSQYQLMEQPQIPLLISVLVIEDLVAVAALAFFGAMGSETAQAGNTPALDILLSLLFSMVLMGTVYLGIRATLKRTRRFTESLRTRENLVLLALGMCVLLAFLSTLIGLSPAIGAFMAGSILAGTPMREEVERVISPFSLAFSSFFFISIGLLVNPAAALSSWPLILLASGGFMLASLAVVTSVVFFAGYRFEQALVSGLAMGCLGEFSLFLAQQSAPLLGSLDLVTVMSSSVVLTTIAVSLMLSRYPSLVLRLQDRCGRASRSWLCRVRGYTSSVLAEFEGQGVFLQRAHSVFALMRRHLTLFALVGMALFLTRRLFSSSTVSLLGYSIHLPTLALAASLLLLLPALGDILAELGLLGDALTMVLTRGHPGDERAGRRMARDFMLLLALLALLLLQTLAIDVMGLPDFLHFAIFVPMLAMGLVVWDMLSILHQEFARKAENGRGF
;
A
#
# COMPACT_ATOMS: atom_id res chain seq x y z
N MET A 1 30.35 -3.42 29.25
CA MET A 1 29.53 -2.25 29.59
C MET A 1 28.17 -2.74 30.04
N ALA A 2 27.54 -2.12 31.04
CA ALA A 2 26.14 -2.43 31.32
C ALA A 2 25.28 -2.03 30.11
N LEU A 3 24.13 -2.68 29.91
CA LEU A 3 23.16 -2.36 28.85
C LEU A 3 22.83 -0.85 28.83
N LEU A 4 22.74 -0.25 30.02
CA LEU A 4 22.51 1.18 30.21
C LEU A 4 23.65 2.04 29.64
N ASP A 5 24.90 1.70 29.93
CA ASP A 5 26.07 2.44 29.45
C ASP A 5 26.15 2.37 27.92
N GLN A 6 25.89 1.18 27.36
CA GLN A 6 25.91 0.95 25.93
C GLN A 6 24.81 1.73 25.21
N PHE A 7 23.63 1.83 25.82
CA PHE A 7 22.54 2.68 25.33
C PHE A 7 22.96 4.15 25.27
N PHE A 8 23.46 4.72 26.38
CA PHE A 8 23.85 6.13 26.42
C PHE A 8 24.99 6.46 25.46
N LEU A 9 26.00 5.59 25.36
CA LEU A 9 27.11 5.77 24.43
C LEU A 9 26.63 5.67 22.98
N SER A 10 25.83 4.67 22.63
CA SER A 10 25.32 4.48 21.26
C SER A 10 24.40 5.63 20.85
N PHE A 11 23.48 6.04 21.74
CA PHE A 11 22.57 7.16 21.49
C PHE A 11 23.31 8.49 21.33
N GLY A 12 24.30 8.76 22.19
CA GLY A 12 25.13 9.96 22.12
C GLY A 12 25.96 10.01 20.83
N LEU A 13 26.64 8.90 20.49
CA LEU A 13 27.41 8.78 19.23
C LEU A 13 26.51 8.96 18.02
N LEU A 14 25.37 8.27 17.97
CA LEU A 14 24.40 8.43 16.89
C LEU A 14 24.01 9.90 16.72
N SER A 15 23.67 10.59 17.81
CA SER A 15 23.22 11.98 17.77
C SER A 15 24.31 12.93 17.26
N VAL A 16 25.56 12.78 17.72
CA VAL A 16 26.67 13.64 17.31
C VAL A 16 27.06 13.41 15.86
N VAL A 17 27.14 12.15 15.44
CA VAL A 17 27.50 11.83 14.04
C VAL A 17 26.33 12.13 13.10
N ALA A 18 25.08 11.98 13.54
CA ALA A 18 23.90 12.45 12.81
C ALA A 18 23.97 13.95 12.55
N LEU A 19 24.28 14.74 13.58
CA LEU A 19 24.44 16.18 13.47
C LEU A 19 25.55 16.51 12.45
N PHE A 20 26.70 15.86 12.57
CA PHE A 20 27.82 16.09 11.66
C PHE A 20 27.49 15.69 10.22
N GLY A 21 26.88 14.52 10.01
CA GLY A 21 26.43 14.05 8.70
C GLY A 21 25.39 14.97 8.07
N ALA A 22 24.38 15.40 8.84
CA ALA A 22 23.37 16.35 8.40
C ALA A 22 23.98 17.73 8.07
N PHE A 23 24.94 18.20 8.87
CA PHE A 23 25.68 19.43 8.61
C PHE A 23 26.49 19.32 7.31
N LEU A 24 27.18 18.20 7.07
CA LEU A 24 27.95 17.99 5.85
C LEU A 24 27.05 17.91 4.62
N ALA A 25 25.93 17.19 4.73
CA ALA A 25 24.94 17.10 3.66
C ALA A 25 24.38 18.49 3.29
N THR A 26 23.97 19.28 4.28
CA THR A 26 23.47 20.64 4.05
C THR A 26 24.55 21.56 3.46
N ARG A 27 25.81 21.44 3.92
CA ARG A 27 26.96 22.16 3.36
C ARG A 27 27.23 21.84 1.89
N TRP A 28 26.90 20.62 1.45
CA TRP A 28 26.96 20.17 0.05
C TRP A 28 25.63 20.31 -0.71
N ARG A 29 24.66 21.04 -0.14
CA ARG A 29 23.31 21.25 -0.71
C ARG A 29 22.56 19.93 -0.98
N GLN A 30 22.86 18.90 -0.20
CA GLN A 30 22.17 17.61 -0.20
C GLN A 30 21.12 17.55 0.92
N PRO A 31 20.11 16.68 0.80
CA PRO A 31 19.18 16.43 1.87
C PRO A 31 19.81 15.87 3.12
N THR A 32 19.31 16.32 4.28
CA THR A 32 19.79 15.87 5.61
C THR A 32 19.78 14.35 5.74
N VAL A 33 18.79 13.69 5.15
CA VAL A 33 18.65 12.22 5.09
C VAL A 33 19.86 11.53 4.50
N VAL A 34 20.47 12.09 3.44
CA VAL A 34 21.68 11.52 2.83
C VAL A 34 22.82 11.48 3.85
N GLY A 35 23.02 12.57 4.59
CA GLY A 35 24.03 12.67 5.64
C GLY A 35 23.80 11.68 6.79
N LEU A 36 22.53 11.48 7.16
CA LEU A 36 22.13 10.54 8.21
C LEU A 36 22.39 9.08 7.80
N ILE A 37 22.07 8.71 6.56
CA ILE A 37 22.33 7.37 6.05
C ILE A 37 23.84 7.11 5.97
N ILE A 38 24.63 8.05 5.44
CA ILE A 38 26.09 7.92 5.36
C ILE A 38 26.70 7.80 6.77
N ALA A 39 26.21 8.58 7.73
CA ALA A 39 26.59 8.45 9.13
C ALA A 39 26.35 7.03 9.66
N GLY A 40 25.22 6.40 9.30
CA GLY A 40 24.93 5.01 9.61
C GLY A 40 25.92 4.04 8.99
N VAL A 41 26.22 4.17 7.70
CA VAL A 41 27.21 3.30 7.03
C VAL A 41 28.57 3.38 7.72
N LEU A 42 28.98 4.58 8.15
CA LEU A 42 30.24 4.79 8.86
C LEU A 42 30.22 4.18 10.28
N LEU A 43 29.13 4.36 11.03
CA LEU A 43 29.01 3.87 12.41
C LEU A 43 28.72 2.38 12.51
N GLY A 44 28.20 1.78 11.45
CA GLY A 44 27.67 0.43 11.42
C GLY A 44 28.70 -0.65 11.68
N PRO A 45 28.23 -1.89 11.94
CA PRO A 45 29.08 -3.05 12.20
C PRO A 45 30.10 -3.30 11.09
N TYR A 46 29.75 -2.97 9.84
CA TYR A 46 30.60 -3.13 8.65
C TYR A 46 31.44 -1.89 8.29
N GLY A 47 31.28 -0.78 9.03
CA GLY A 47 32.09 0.42 8.90
C GLY A 47 33.16 0.51 9.98
N LEU A 48 33.05 1.48 10.88
CA LEU A 48 33.90 1.64 12.06
C LEU A 48 33.57 0.63 13.17
N GLY A 49 32.42 -0.05 13.10
CA GLY A 49 32.02 -1.05 14.08
C GLY A 49 31.73 -0.48 15.46
N LEU A 50 31.37 0.80 15.56
CA LEU A 50 31.08 1.46 16.84
C LEU A 50 29.71 1.06 17.39
N ILE A 51 28.76 0.74 16.51
CA ILE A 51 27.43 0.25 16.85
C ILE A 51 27.28 -1.15 16.23
N LYS A 52 27.21 -2.17 17.09
CA LYS A 52 27.11 -3.59 16.67
C LYS A 52 25.82 -4.25 17.10
N ASP A 53 25.08 -3.64 18.01
CA ASP A 53 23.87 -4.23 18.58
C ASP A 53 22.71 -4.14 17.58
N THR A 54 22.38 -5.27 16.98
CA THR A 54 21.30 -5.38 15.99
C THR A 54 19.93 -5.14 16.60
N ALA A 55 19.70 -5.51 17.86
CA ALA A 55 18.43 -5.28 18.54
C ALA A 55 18.21 -3.79 18.79
N PHE A 56 19.26 -3.07 19.19
CA PHE A 56 19.24 -1.62 19.30
C PHE A 56 18.94 -0.94 17.96
N ILE A 57 19.61 -1.36 16.88
CA ILE A 57 19.38 -0.84 15.51
C ILE A 57 17.92 -1.03 15.08
N GLN A 58 17.38 -2.24 15.27
CA GLN A 58 15.99 -2.57 14.90
C GLN A 58 14.98 -1.75 15.70
N MET A 59 15.20 -1.57 17.01
CA MET A 59 14.31 -0.78 17.87
C MET A 59 14.21 0.68 17.39
N PHE A 60 15.35 1.33 17.10
CA PHE A 60 15.35 2.71 16.61
C PHE A 60 14.80 2.84 15.19
N ALA A 61 15.03 1.85 14.32
CA ALA A 61 14.40 1.81 13.00
C ALA A 61 12.88 1.79 13.10
N GLN A 62 12.31 0.86 13.87
CA GLN A 62 10.86 0.70 13.99
C GLN A 62 10.22 1.92 14.68
N PHE A 63 10.81 2.40 15.78
CA PHE A 63 10.28 3.54 16.51
C PHE A 63 10.39 4.85 15.71
N GLY A 64 11.50 5.05 15.00
CA GLY A 64 11.71 6.21 14.13
C GLY A 64 10.75 6.26 12.96
N ALA A 65 10.52 5.12 12.29
CA ALA A 65 9.50 5.01 11.24
C ALA A 65 8.10 5.30 11.78
N ALA A 66 7.74 4.73 12.94
CA ALA A 66 6.46 4.99 13.61
C ALA A 66 6.26 6.49 13.90
N MET A 67 7.25 7.17 14.48
CA MET A 67 7.17 8.61 14.80
C MET A 67 7.09 9.51 13.56
N LEU A 68 7.71 9.10 12.45
CA LEU A 68 7.63 9.81 11.19
C LEU A 68 6.22 9.70 10.59
N LEU A 69 5.70 8.48 10.49
CA LEU A 69 4.37 8.20 9.98
C LEU A 69 3.25 8.77 10.88
N PHE A 70 3.47 8.81 12.19
CA PHE A 70 2.57 9.54 13.10
C PHE A 70 2.48 11.02 12.73
N SER A 71 3.62 11.70 12.55
CA SER A 71 3.64 13.12 12.18
C SER A 71 2.93 13.38 10.85
N ILE A 72 3.15 12.50 9.87
CA ILE A 72 2.45 12.54 8.58
C ILE A 72 0.94 12.34 8.79
N GLY A 73 0.54 11.39 9.65
CA GLY A 73 -0.86 11.17 10.00
C GLY A 73 -1.51 12.41 10.60
N VAL A 74 -0.79 13.18 11.44
CA VAL A 74 -1.27 14.44 12.02
C VAL A 74 -1.45 15.52 10.94
N GLU A 75 -0.53 15.60 9.99
CA GLU A 75 -0.55 16.57 8.89
C GLU A 75 -1.63 16.22 7.83
N PHE A 76 -1.81 14.94 7.53
CA PHE A 76 -2.73 14.46 6.50
C PHE A 76 -3.80 13.56 7.14
N SER A 77 -4.94 14.14 7.50
CA SER A 77 -6.06 13.36 8.04
C SER A 77 -6.49 12.26 7.07
N LEU A 78 -6.62 11.01 7.56
CA LEU A 78 -7.05 9.86 6.77
C LEU A 78 -8.37 10.11 6.02
N SER A 79 -9.27 10.91 6.59
CA SER A 79 -10.53 11.30 5.94
C SER A 79 -10.35 12.18 4.69
N LYS A 80 -9.30 13.01 4.64
CA LYS A 80 -8.98 13.82 3.45
C LYS A 80 -8.29 12.97 2.38
N ILE A 81 -7.40 12.07 2.80
CA ILE A 81 -6.73 11.08 1.95
C ILE A 81 -7.77 10.18 1.25
N LEU A 82 -8.69 9.59 2.03
CA LEU A 82 -9.79 8.76 1.51
C LEU A 82 -10.82 9.57 0.68
N GLY A 83 -10.84 10.90 0.77
CA GLY A 83 -11.65 11.76 -0.10
C GLY A 83 -11.23 11.74 -1.58
N SER A 84 -9.98 11.36 -1.85
CA SER A 84 -9.46 11.04 -3.19
C SER A 84 -9.56 9.54 -3.53
N GLY A 85 -10.24 8.77 -2.67
CA GLY A 85 -9.98 7.34 -2.41
C GLY A 85 -9.88 6.43 -3.62
N VAL A 86 -10.86 6.44 -4.53
CA VAL A 86 -10.84 5.51 -5.67
C VAL A 86 -9.78 5.92 -6.70
N LYS A 87 -9.61 7.23 -6.94
CA LYS A 87 -8.52 7.72 -7.81
C LYS A 87 -7.16 7.36 -7.24
N ALA A 88 -6.93 7.59 -5.94
CA ALA A 88 -5.68 7.24 -5.28
C ALA A 88 -5.40 5.73 -5.36
N LEU A 89 -6.41 4.89 -5.16
CA LEU A 89 -6.28 3.44 -5.29
C LEU A 89 -5.91 3.01 -6.71
N VAL A 90 -6.61 3.52 -7.73
CA VAL A 90 -6.30 3.20 -9.13
C VAL A 90 -4.89 3.65 -9.51
N VAL A 91 -4.50 4.87 -9.12
CA VAL A 91 -3.17 5.41 -9.37
C VAL A 91 -2.10 4.58 -8.65
N ALA A 92 -2.32 4.23 -7.38
CA ALA A 92 -1.40 3.41 -6.60
C ALA A 92 -1.23 2.03 -7.21
N SER A 93 -2.33 1.35 -7.55
CA SER A 93 -2.29 0.03 -8.19
C SER A 93 -1.54 0.07 -9.52
N ALA A 94 -1.73 1.10 -10.35
CA ALA A 94 -1.02 1.24 -11.61
C ALA A 94 0.50 1.47 -11.40
N ILE A 95 0.88 2.30 -10.43
CA ILE A 95 2.28 2.56 -10.09
C ILE A 95 2.94 1.29 -9.55
N MET A 96 2.36 0.67 -8.52
CA MET A 96 2.89 -0.56 -7.91
C MET A 96 3.03 -1.67 -8.94
N LEU A 97 2.05 -1.87 -9.82
CA LEU A 97 2.12 -2.90 -10.86
C LEU A 97 3.26 -2.64 -11.85
N GLY A 98 3.41 -1.40 -12.33
CA GLY A 98 4.50 -1.06 -13.26
C GLY A 98 5.90 -1.22 -12.63
N LEU A 99 6.03 -0.85 -11.35
CA LEU A 99 7.27 -1.03 -10.59
C LEU A 99 7.55 -2.52 -10.29
N PHE A 100 6.52 -3.28 -9.91
CA PHE A 100 6.59 -4.73 -9.69
C PHE A 100 7.09 -5.45 -10.94
N ILE A 101 6.50 -5.16 -12.11
CA ILE A 101 6.88 -5.77 -13.39
C ILE A 101 8.37 -5.52 -13.65
N THR A 102 8.86 -4.30 -13.40
CA THR A 102 10.29 -3.99 -13.58
C THR A 102 11.17 -4.88 -12.70
N GLY A 103 10.82 -5.04 -11.42
CA GLY A 103 11.59 -5.91 -10.53
C GLY A 103 11.48 -7.40 -10.90
N TYR A 104 10.30 -7.83 -11.36
CA TYR A 104 10.08 -9.18 -11.86
C TYR A 104 10.97 -9.47 -13.08
N GLU A 105 10.99 -8.57 -14.07
CA GLU A 105 11.87 -8.68 -15.25
C GLU A 105 13.36 -8.71 -14.88
N ILE A 106 13.77 -7.95 -13.86
CA ILE A 106 15.14 -8.03 -13.32
C ILE A 106 15.42 -9.43 -12.76
N GLY A 107 14.48 -10.02 -12.02
CA GLY A 107 14.61 -11.39 -11.50
C GLY A 107 14.70 -12.44 -12.61
N VAL A 108 13.89 -12.30 -13.67
CA VAL A 108 13.94 -13.17 -14.85
C VAL A 108 15.29 -13.05 -15.56
N LEU A 109 15.78 -11.81 -15.75
CA LEU A 109 17.07 -11.55 -16.39
C LEU A 109 18.25 -12.15 -15.61
N LEU A 110 18.11 -12.25 -14.28
CA LEU A 110 19.07 -12.89 -13.39
C LEU A 110 18.92 -14.42 -13.33
N ASN A 111 17.98 -15.01 -14.10
CA ASN A 111 17.64 -16.44 -14.11
C ASN A 111 17.29 -16.98 -12.72
N LEU A 112 16.57 -16.19 -11.94
CA LEU A 112 16.13 -16.60 -10.61
C LEU A 112 14.91 -17.52 -10.69
N ASP A 113 14.73 -18.33 -9.64
CA ASP A 113 13.54 -19.16 -9.52
C ASP A 113 12.27 -18.28 -9.37
N TYR A 114 11.09 -18.86 -9.59
CA TYR A 114 9.81 -18.14 -9.58
C TYR A 114 9.58 -17.35 -8.29
N LEU A 115 9.81 -17.97 -7.13
CA LEU A 115 9.62 -17.31 -5.82
C LEU A 115 10.64 -16.19 -5.57
N GLN A 116 11.87 -16.37 -6.05
CA GLN A 116 12.93 -15.37 -5.94
C GLN A 116 12.65 -14.16 -6.84
N THR A 117 12.17 -14.41 -8.05
CA THR A 117 11.72 -13.40 -9.02
C THR A 117 10.55 -12.59 -8.46
N LEU A 118 9.58 -13.28 -7.84
CA LEU A 118 8.45 -12.64 -7.15
C LEU A 118 8.94 -11.74 -6.00
N ALA A 119 9.91 -12.20 -5.21
CA ALA A 119 10.48 -11.45 -4.10
C ALA A 119 11.18 -10.16 -4.55
N ILE A 120 11.98 -10.21 -5.63
CA ILE A 120 12.62 -9.01 -6.19
C ILE A 120 11.57 -8.05 -6.75
N GLY A 121 10.57 -8.56 -7.48
CA GLY A 121 9.43 -7.77 -7.94
C GLY A 121 8.77 -7.01 -6.79
N ALA A 122 8.44 -7.71 -5.71
CA ALA A 122 7.84 -7.10 -4.52
C ALA A 122 8.76 -6.08 -3.84
N CYS A 123 10.06 -6.37 -3.69
CA CYS A 123 11.01 -5.43 -3.09
C CYS A 123 11.10 -4.11 -3.86
N LEU A 124 10.98 -4.14 -5.19
CA LEU A 124 11.06 -2.97 -6.06
C LEU A 124 9.69 -2.34 -6.36
N SER A 125 8.61 -2.77 -5.70
CA SER A 125 7.25 -2.27 -5.97
C SER A 125 6.85 -1.03 -5.17
N PHE A 126 7.58 -0.73 -4.10
CA PHE A 126 7.18 0.25 -3.09
C PHE A 126 8.16 1.42 -3.02
N SER A 127 7.63 2.63 -3.04
CA SER A 127 8.42 3.86 -2.88
C SER A 127 8.53 4.24 -1.41
N SER A 128 9.55 5.02 -1.03
CA SER A 128 9.69 5.50 0.35
C SER A 128 8.80 6.71 0.64
N THR A 129 7.80 6.55 1.51
CA THR A 129 7.00 7.68 2.04
C THR A 129 7.87 8.67 2.81
N ALA A 130 8.70 8.14 3.71
CA ALA A 130 9.59 8.89 4.58
C ALA A 130 10.56 9.81 3.82
N ILE A 131 11.27 9.24 2.84
CA ILE A 131 12.28 9.96 2.06
C ILE A 131 11.60 10.94 1.10
N PHE A 132 10.51 10.53 0.44
CA PHE A 132 9.73 11.38 -0.46
C PHE A 132 9.29 12.69 0.21
N VAL A 133 8.66 12.58 1.38
CA VAL A 133 8.18 13.73 2.16
C VAL A 133 9.36 14.62 2.55
N ARG A 134 10.44 14.03 3.07
CA ARG A 134 11.58 14.80 3.54
C ARG A 134 12.28 15.56 2.42
N ILE A 135 12.40 14.95 1.24
CA ILE A 135 12.96 15.58 0.04
C ILE A 135 12.04 16.73 -0.43
N LEU A 136 10.73 16.51 -0.56
CA LEU A 136 9.80 17.55 -1.01
C LEU A 136 9.73 18.75 -0.05
N SER A 137 9.73 18.50 1.26
CA SER A 137 9.75 19.55 2.28
C SER A 137 10.99 20.43 2.12
N GLN A 138 12.16 19.81 1.92
CA GLN A 138 13.41 20.52 1.76
C GLN A 138 13.49 21.37 0.48
N TYR A 139 12.88 20.89 -0.61
CA TYR A 139 12.78 21.66 -1.85
C TYR A 139 11.56 22.59 -1.92
N GLN A 140 10.79 22.72 -0.82
CA GLN A 140 9.57 23.54 -0.73
C GLN A 140 8.50 23.17 -1.79
N LEU A 141 8.40 21.89 -2.13
CA LEU A 141 7.49 21.38 -3.16
C LEU A 141 6.19 20.79 -2.57
N MET A 142 6.00 20.86 -1.24
CA MET A 142 4.87 20.25 -0.54
C MET A 142 3.50 20.83 -0.93
N GLU A 143 3.46 22.09 -1.33
CA GLU A 143 2.20 22.78 -1.69
C GLU A 143 1.76 22.50 -3.13
N GLN A 144 2.49 21.66 -3.88
CA GLN A 144 2.12 21.34 -5.25
C GLN A 144 0.82 20.51 -5.31
N PRO A 145 -0.04 20.73 -6.32
CA PRO A 145 -1.40 20.19 -6.35
C PRO A 145 -1.47 18.66 -6.46
N GLN A 146 -0.42 18.00 -6.95
CA GLN A 146 -0.36 16.54 -7.04
C GLN A 146 0.09 15.86 -5.74
N ILE A 147 0.73 16.58 -4.81
CA ILE A 147 1.31 15.99 -3.60
C ILE A 147 0.26 15.30 -2.70
N PRO A 148 -0.95 15.85 -2.48
CA PRO A 148 -1.96 15.16 -1.69
C PRO A 148 -2.37 13.79 -2.27
N LEU A 149 -2.44 13.68 -3.60
CA LEU A 149 -2.70 12.41 -4.27
C LEU A 149 -1.54 11.43 -4.06
N LEU A 150 -0.30 11.89 -4.23
CA LEU A 150 0.89 11.03 -4.07
C LEU A 150 1.07 10.54 -2.64
N ILE A 151 0.79 11.38 -1.63
CA ILE A 151 0.78 10.94 -0.23
C ILE A 151 -0.30 9.89 -0.02
N SER A 152 -1.46 10.04 -0.65
CA SER A 152 -2.53 9.03 -0.60
C SER A 152 -2.10 7.72 -1.26
N VAL A 153 -1.40 7.79 -2.39
CA VAL A 153 -0.80 6.64 -3.08
C VAL A 153 0.22 5.93 -2.21
N LEU A 154 1.16 6.67 -1.62
CA LEU A 154 2.21 6.14 -0.74
C LEU A 154 1.64 5.43 0.50
N VAL A 155 0.57 5.97 1.09
CA VAL A 155 -0.13 5.29 2.20
C VAL A 155 -0.76 3.97 1.75
N ILE A 156 -1.29 3.90 0.53
CA ILE A 156 -1.83 2.65 -0.05
C ILE A 156 -0.69 1.67 -0.33
N GLU A 157 0.44 2.14 -0.88
CA GLU A 157 1.66 1.34 -1.08
C GLU A 157 2.12 0.71 0.24
N ASP A 158 2.21 1.47 1.33
CA ASP A 158 2.63 0.97 2.65
C ASP A 158 1.67 -0.13 3.18
N LEU A 159 0.37 -0.02 2.93
CA LEU A 159 -0.60 -1.07 3.30
C LEU A 159 -0.40 -2.36 2.50
N VAL A 160 -0.17 -2.24 1.19
CA VAL A 160 0.12 -3.39 0.31
C VAL A 160 1.47 -4.00 0.65
N ALA A 161 2.47 -3.19 1.03
CA ALA A 161 3.78 -3.65 1.45
C ALA A 161 3.71 -4.52 2.71
N VAL A 162 2.85 -4.18 3.68
CA VAL A 162 2.61 -5.03 4.85
C VAL A 162 1.93 -6.34 4.48
N ALA A 163 1.02 -6.33 3.51
CA ALA A 163 0.45 -7.56 2.97
C ALA A 163 1.52 -8.45 2.31
N ALA A 164 2.41 -7.85 1.52
CA ALA A 164 3.54 -8.54 0.92
C ALA A 164 4.48 -9.12 1.99
N LEU A 165 4.78 -8.37 3.07
CA LEU A 165 5.62 -8.85 4.17
C LEU A 165 5.03 -10.08 4.85
N ALA A 166 3.74 -10.07 5.15
CA ALA A 166 3.05 -11.22 5.73
C ALA A 166 3.11 -12.43 4.79
N PHE A 167 2.88 -12.21 3.49
CA PHE A 167 2.96 -13.24 2.46
C PHE A 167 4.35 -13.89 2.41
N PHE A 168 5.41 -13.09 2.22
CA PHE A 168 6.77 -13.63 2.14
C PHE A 168 7.24 -14.20 3.49
N GLY A 169 6.74 -13.68 4.61
CA GLY A 169 7.12 -14.17 5.93
C GLY A 169 6.56 -15.53 6.26
N ALA A 170 5.34 -15.77 5.82
CA ALA A 170 4.78 -17.10 5.91
C ALA A 170 5.40 -18.05 4.89
N MET A 171 5.71 -17.61 3.66
CA MET A 171 6.45 -18.45 2.71
C MET A 171 7.85 -18.82 3.21
N GLY A 172 8.51 -17.92 3.94
CA GLY A 172 9.82 -18.14 4.55
C GLY A 172 9.81 -18.93 5.86
N SER A 173 8.64 -19.27 6.43
CA SER A 173 8.57 -20.02 7.68
C SER A 173 8.82 -21.51 7.47
N GLU A 174 9.49 -22.17 8.44
CA GLU A 174 9.76 -23.61 8.41
C GLU A 174 8.47 -24.45 8.27
N THR A 175 7.35 -23.93 8.79
CA THR A 175 6.01 -24.53 8.67
C THR A 175 5.42 -24.48 7.26
N ALA A 176 5.79 -23.50 6.42
CA ALA A 176 5.37 -23.45 5.02
C ALA A 176 6.16 -24.41 4.14
N GLN A 177 7.44 -24.64 4.45
CA GLN A 177 8.23 -25.68 3.79
C GLN A 177 7.72 -27.09 4.10
N ALA A 178 6.99 -27.26 5.21
CA ALA A 178 6.26 -28.49 5.54
C ALA A 178 4.89 -28.63 4.82
N GLY A 179 4.52 -27.70 3.93
CA GLY A 179 3.34 -27.80 3.05
C GLY A 179 1.98 -27.48 3.69
N ASN A 180 1.96 -26.99 4.94
CA ASN A 180 0.72 -26.93 5.75
C ASN A 180 0.19 -25.52 6.06
N THR A 181 0.76 -24.45 5.49
CA THR A 181 0.19 -23.10 5.64
C THR A 181 -0.37 -22.62 4.30
N PRO A 182 -1.70 -22.71 4.07
CA PRO A 182 -2.30 -22.17 2.86
C PRO A 182 -2.11 -20.65 2.83
N ALA A 183 -1.75 -20.10 1.67
CA ALA A 183 -1.67 -18.65 1.40
C ALA A 183 -2.93 -17.88 1.86
N LEU A 184 -4.06 -18.59 1.95
CA LEU A 184 -5.35 -18.12 2.45
C LEU A 184 -5.34 -17.77 3.95
N ASP A 185 -4.63 -18.51 4.81
CA ASP A 185 -4.57 -18.23 6.26
C ASP A 185 -3.84 -16.91 6.56
N ILE A 186 -2.86 -16.58 5.72
CA ILE A 186 -2.09 -15.33 5.82
C ILE A 186 -2.94 -14.16 5.33
N LEU A 187 -3.63 -14.33 4.20
CA LEU A 187 -4.57 -13.33 3.70
C LEU A 187 -5.70 -13.09 4.72
N LEU A 188 -6.18 -14.16 5.36
CA LEU A 188 -7.21 -14.12 6.39
C LEU A 188 -6.77 -13.41 7.66
N SER A 189 -5.61 -13.78 8.19
CA SER A 189 -5.05 -13.13 9.36
C SER A 189 -4.81 -11.64 9.09
N LEU A 190 -4.28 -11.29 7.92
CA LEU A 190 -4.08 -9.90 7.51
C LEU A 190 -5.40 -9.13 7.38
N LEU A 191 -6.41 -9.71 6.72
CA LEU A 191 -7.73 -9.09 6.57
C LEU A 191 -8.39 -8.89 7.94
N PHE A 192 -8.32 -9.90 8.82
CA PHE A 192 -8.83 -9.82 10.17
C PHE A 192 -8.12 -8.71 10.97
N SER A 193 -6.80 -8.63 10.89
CA SER A 193 -6.00 -7.60 11.54
C SER A 193 -6.32 -6.19 11.02
N MET A 194 -6.53 -6.04 9.71
CA MET A 194 -6.97 -4.76 9.12
C MET A 194 -8.36 -4.36 9.60
N VAL A 195 -9.32 -5.30 9.64
CA VAL A 195 -10.68 -5.04 10.14
C VAL A 195 -10.64 -4.66 11.61
N LEU A 196 -9.94 -5.43 12.45
CA LEU A 196 -9.80 -5.17 13.88
C LEU A 196 -9.18 -3.79 14.11
N MET A 197 -8.09 -3.48 13.41
CA MET A 197 -7.44 -2.17 13.53
C MET A 197 -8.36 -1.04 13.06
N GLY A 198 -9.13 -1.25 11.99
CA GLY A 198 -10.16 -0.33 11.53
C GLY A 198 -11.26 -0.09 12.56
N THR A 199 -11.69 -1.14 13.28
CA THR A 199 -12.67 -1.00 14.37
C THR A 199 -12.11 -0.23 15.56
N VAL A 200 -10.85 -0.47 15.94
CA VAL A 200 -10.15 0.30 17.00
C VAL A 200 -10.07 1.77 16.61
N TYR A 201 -9.69 2.06 15.37
CA TYR A 201 -9.66 3.43 14.85
C TYR A 201 -11.01 4.14 14.93
N LEU A 202 -12.07 3.48 14.46
CA LEU A 202 -13.42 4.04 14.52
C LEU A 202 -13.88 4.23 15.97
N GLY A 203 -13.59 3.28 16.86
CA GLY A 203 -13.91 3.34 18.28
C GLY A 203 -13.23 4.51 18.99
N ILE A 204 -11.92 4.67 18.80
CA ILE A 204 -11.15 5.78 19.39
C ILE A 204 -11.62 7.11 18.82
N ARG A 205 -11.82 7.21 17.51
CA ARG A 205 -12.32 8.43 16.85
C ARG A 205 -13.70 8.81 17.37
N ALA A 206 -14.61 7.85 17.55
CA ALA A 206 -15.93 8.07 18.13
C ALA A 206 -15.84 8.53 19.59
N THR A 207 -14.90 7.94 20.35
CA THR A 207 -14.65 8.30 21.75
C THR A 207 -14.16 9.74 21.86
N LEU A 208 -13.14 10.13 21.11
CA LEU A 208 -12.62 11.51 21.07
C LEU A 208 -13.67 12.52 20.63
N LYS A 209 -14.53 12.14 19.66
CA LYS A 209 -15.65 12.99 19.25
C LYS A 209 -16.66 13.19 20.39
N ARG A 210 -16.94 12.14 21.17
CA ARG A 210 -17.88 12.17 22.29
C ARG A 210 -17.33 12.90 23.52
N THR A 211 -16.03 12.77 23.79
CA THR A 211 -15.34 13.41 24.91
C THR A 211 -14.71 14.75 24.55
N ARG A 212 -15.10 15.35 23.42
CA ARG A 212 -14.52 16.58 22.89
C ARG A 212 -14.33 17.70 23.92
N ARG A 213 -15.32 17.94 24.79
CA ARG A 213 -15.22 18.98 25.85
C ARG A 213 -14.11 18.70 26.85
N PHE A 214 -13.90 17.43 27.20
CA PHE A 214 -12.81 17.01 28.08
C PHE A 214 -11.47 17.12 27.35
N THR A 215 -11.38 16.67 26.09
CA THR A 215 -10.16 16.78 25.30
C THR A 215 -9.75 18.24 25.06
N GLU A 216 -10.70 19.14 24.84
CA GLU A 216 -10.45 20.58 24.71
C GLU A 216 -9.92 21.20 26.02
N SER A 217 -10.24 20.64 27.19
CA SER A 217 -9.67 21.06 28.48
C SER A 217 -8.20 20.63 28.67
N LEU A 218 -7.72 19.68 27.86
CA LEU A 218 -6.33 19.16 27.89
C LEU A 218 -5.37 19.95 27.00
N ARG A 219 -5.72 21.17 26.56
CA ARG A 219 -4.92 21.98 25.62
C ARG A 219 -3.59 22.52 26.16
N THR A 220 -3.17 22.14 27.35
CA THR A 220 -1.81 22.47 27.81
C THR A 220 -0.79 21.69 26.97
N ARG A 221 0.36 22.33 26.72
CA ARG A 221 1.42 21.75 25.88
C ARG A 221 1.88 20.38 26.38
N GLU A 222 1.98 20.22 27.71
CA GLU A 222 2.40 18.98 28.37
C GLU A 222 1.41 17.83 28.13
N ASN A 223 0.10 18.09 28.34
CA ASN A 223 -0.94 17.10 28.15
C ASN A 223 -1.03 16.66 26.68
N LEU A 224 -0.83 17.59 25.75
CA LEU A 224 -0.82 17.31 24.32
C LEU A 224 0.36 16.41 23.90
N VAL A 225 1.56 16.64 24.45
CA VAL A 225 2.72 15.78 24.20
C VAL A 225 2.45 14.36 24.69
N LEU A 226 1.97 14.22 25.94
CA LEU A 226 1.68 12.92 26.54
C LEU A 226 0.56 12.18 25.79
N LEU A 227 -0.50 12.90 25.38
CA LEU A 227 -1.58 12.34 24.58
C LEU A 227 -1.07 11.85 23.23
N ALA A 228 -0.30 12.69 22.51
CA ALA A 228 0.21 12.37 21.18
C ALA A 228 1.16 11.16 21.21
N LEU A 229 2.16 11.19 22.10
CA LEU A 229 3.12 10.08 22.26
C LEU A 229 2.44 8.81 22.78
N GLY A 230 1.57 8.93 23.78
CA GLY A 230 0.83 7.79 24.33
C GLY A 230 -0.03 7.12 23.26
N MET A 231 -0.78 7.89 22.48
CA MET A 231 -1.57 7.38 21.37
C MET A 231 -0.71 6.74 20.28
N CYS A 232 0.38 7.40 19.89
CA CYS A 232 1.33 6.89 18.89
C CYS A 232 1.86 5.50 19.28
N VAL A 233 2.40 5.38 20.49
CA VAL A 233 3.05 4.15 20.95
C VAL A 233 2.03 3.05 21.26
N LEU A 234 0.89 3.38 21.88
CA LEU A 234 -0.13 2.37 22.19
C LEU A 234 -0.77 1.78 20.92
N LEU A 235 -1.06 2.61 19.91
CA LEU A 235 -1.59 2.10 18.64
C LEU A 235 -0.54 1.35 17.83
N ALA A 236 0.73 1.79 17.85
CA ALA A 236 1.84 1.03 17.28
C ALA A 236 1.96 -0.35 17.96
N PHE A 237 1.88 -0.43 19.29
CA PHE A 237 1.87 -1.68 20.03
C PHE A 237 0.64 -2.55 19.73
N LEU A 238 -0.55 -1.97 19.63
CA LEU A 238 -1.74 -2.71 19.22
C LEU A 238 -1.59 -3.30 17.81
N SER A 239 -0.97 -2.56 16.89
CA SER A 239 -0.71 -3.05 15.54
C SER A 239 0.25 -4.24 15.52
N THR A 240 1.29 -4.26 16.38
CA THR A 240 2.19 -5.41 16.47
C THR A 240 1.52 -6.64 17.07
N LEU A 241 0.64 -6.47 18.07
CA LEU A 241 -0.11 -7.58 18.67
C LEU A 241 -0.99 -8.33 17.67
N ILE A 242 -1.49 -7.62 16.66
CA ILE A 242 -2.31 -8.20 15.59
C ILE A 242 -1.49 -8.50 14.32
N GLY A 243 -0.16 -8.49 14.39
CA GLY A 243 0.71 -8.87 13.27
C GLY A 243 0.83 -7.84 12.15
N LEU A 244 0.47 -6.57 12.41
CA LEU A 244 0.72 -5.44 11.51
C LEU A 244 2.02 -4.70 11.91
N SER A 245 2.55 -3.90 10.99
CA SER A 245 3.73 -3.07 11.26
C SER A 245 3.41 -1.94 12.27
N PRO A 246 4.31 -1.63 13.24
CA PRO A 246 4.16 -0.51 14.18
C PRO A 246 3.83 0.82 13.50
N ALA A 247 4.38 1.01 12.30
CA ALA A 247 4.17 2.14 11.41
C ALA A 247 2.68 2.41 11.12
N ILE A 248 1.88 1.37 10.87
CA ILE A 248 0.44 1.49 10.57
C ILE A 248 -0.29 2.04 11.80
N GLY A 249 -0.02 1.49 12.98
CA GLY A 249 -0.66 1.96 14.21
C GLY A 249 -0.32 3.42 14.53
N ALA A 250 0.93 3.80 14.36
CA ALA A 250 1.37 5.17 14.57
C ALA A 250 0.73 6.15 13.56
N PHE A 251 0.67 5.80 12.27
CA PHE A 251 -0.04 6.58 11.25
C PHE A 251 -1.52 6.76 11.61
N MET A 252 -2.19 5.68 12.03
CA MET A 252 -3.59 5.71 12.44
C MET A 252 -3.80 6.64 13.64
N ALA A 253 -2.92 6.59 14.64
CA ALA A 253 -2.95 7.50 15.79
C ALA A 253 -2.86 8.97 15.37
N GLY A 254 -1.90 9.30 14.49
CA GLY A 254 -1.75 10.66 13.95
C GLY A 254 -2.99 11.12 13.22
N SER A 255 -3.55 10.26 12.37
CA SER A 255 -4.73 10.58 11.56
C SER A 255 -6.02 10.75 12.36
N ILE A 256 -6.14 10.07 13.52
CA ILE A 256 -7.21 10.30 14.48
C ILE A 256 -7.10 11.73 15.03
N LEU A 257 -5.90 12.12 15.47
CA LEU A 257 -5.64 13.45 16.05
C LEU A 257 -5.78 14.57 15.01
N ALA A 258 -5.42 14.31 13.75
CA ALA A 258 -5.64 15.23 12.63
C ALA A 258 -7.12 15.59 12.43
N GLY A 259 -8.05 14.71 12.83
CA GLY A 259 -9.49 14.94 12.77
C GLY A 259 -10.05 15.77 13.93
N THR A 260 -9.21 16.26 14.85
CA THR A 260 -9.61 17.02 16.04
C THR A 260 -9.26 18.51 15.89
N PRO A 261 -9.91 19.42 16.65
CA PRO A 261 -9.58 20.85 16.64
C PRO A 261 -8.18 21.18 17.21
N MET A 262 -7.50 20.21 17.83
CA MET A 262 -6.16 20.37 18.43
C MET A 262 -5.03 20.01 17.46
N ARG A 263 -5.35 19.71 16.19
CA ARG A 263 -4.37 19.25 15.19
C ARG A 263 -3.12 20.11 15.13
N GLU A 264 -3.25 21.43 14.94
CA GLU A 264 -2.09 22.33 14.79
C GLU A 264 -1.21 22.35 16.05
N GLU A 265 -1.84 22.27 17.23
CA GLU A 265 -1.13 22.24 18.50
C GLU A 265 -0.36 20.91 18.66
N VAL A 266 -1.00 19.78 18.33
CA VAL A 266 -0.39 18.44 18.31
C VAL A 266 0.80 18.41 17.34
N GLU A 267 0.63 18.94 16.13
CA GLU A 267 1.67 19.01 15.11
C GLU A 267 2.91 19.77 15.60
N ARG A 268 2.70 20.94 16.21
CA ARG A 268 3.79 21.77 16.77
C ARG A 268 4.52 21.07 17.90
N VAL A 269 3.83 20.34 18.77
CA VAL A 269 4.48 19.68 19.92
C VAL A 269 5.19 18.39 19.53
N ILE A 270 4.71 17.66 18.51
CA ILE A 270 5.32 16.38 18.11
C ILE A 270 6.44 16.55 17.09
N SER A 271 6.44 17.62 16.29
CA SER A 271 7.42 17.86 15.23
C SER A 271 8.88 17.67 15.67
N PRO A 272 9.35 18.17 16.85
CA PRO A 272 10.71 17.92 17.31
C PRO A 272 11.03 16.45 17.55
N PHE A 273 10.08 15.69 18.12
CA PHE A 273 10.26 14.26 18.37
C PHE A 273 10.29 13.48 17.06
N SER A 274 9.37 13.79 16.13
CA SER A 274 9.37 13.16 14.80
C SER A 274 10.69 13.41 14.08
N LEU A 275 11.23 14.63 14.12
CA LEU A 275 12.50 14.98 13.51
C LEU A 275 13.69 14.22 14.14
N ALA A 276 13.73 14.09 15.47
CA ALA A 276 14.78 13.35 16.16
C ALA A 276 14.71 11.84 15.86
N PHE A 277 13.54 11.22 16.01
CA PHE A 277 13.39 9.77 15.85
C PHE A 277 13.44 9.32 14.40
N SER A 278 12.91 10.10 13.45
CA SER A 278 13.10 9.82 12.02
C SER A 278 14.58 9.86 11.62
N SER A 279 15.39 10.71 12.26
CA SER A 279 16.83 10.74 12.03
C SER A 279 17.49 9.42 12.43
N PHE A 280 17.13 8.84 13.58
CA PHE A 280 17.63 7.53 13.99
C PHE A 280 17.17 6.39 13.08
N PHE A 281 15.95 6.47 12.53
CA PHE A 281 15.50 5.54 11.51
C PHE A 281 16.40 5.57 10.26
N PHE A 282 16.67 6.75 9.71
CA PHE A 282 17.55 6.87 8.52
C PHE A 282 18.98 6.41 8.80
N ILE A 283 19.51 6.67 9.99
CA ILE A 283 20.83 6.16 10.38
C ILE A 283 20.79 4.62 10.46
N SER A 284 19.71 4.05 11.00
CA SER A 284 19.55 2.59 11.13
C SER A 284 19.55 1.88 9.77
N ILE A 285 19.00 2.50 8.72
CA ILE A 285 19.12 1.99 7.34
C ILE A 285 20.59 1.91 6.92
N GLY A 286 21.37 2.95 7.20
CA GLY A 286 22.82 2.98 6.93
C GLY A 286 23.59 1.92 7.72
N LEU A 287 23.22 1.66 8.98
CA LEU A 287 23.86 0.65 9.84
C LEU A 287 23.71 -0.77 9.27
N LEU A 288 22.69 -1.03 8.43
CA LEU A 288 22.46 -2.34 7.82
C LEU A 288 23.29 -2.58 6.55
N VAL A 289 23.89 -1.54 5.97
CA VAL A 289 24.69 -1.65 4.75
C VAL A 289 26.02 -2.33 5.05
N ASN A 290 26.33 -3.40 4.31
CA ASN A 290 27.64 -4.03 4.31
C ASN A 290 28.44 -3.56 3.08
N PRO A 291 29.41 -2.64 3.21
CA PRO A 291 30.14 -2.10 2.06
C PRO A 291 30.95 -3.15 1.30
N ALA A 292 31.49 -4.16 2.01
CA ALA A 292 32.28 -5.22 1.37
C ALA A 292 31.39 -6.14 0.51
N ALA A 293 30.24 -6.55 1.03
CA ALA A 293 29.26 -7.35 0.26
C ALA A 293 28.55 -6.51 -0.82
N ALA A 294 28.43 -5.20 -0.63
CA ALA A 294 27.93 -4.29 -1.66
C ALA A 294 28.92 -4.18 -2.83
N LEU A 295 30.23 -4.21 -2.56
CA LEU A 295 31.26 -4.21 -3.60
C LEU A 295 31.28 -5.53 -4.40
N SER A 296 30.93 -6.68 -3.81
CA SER A 296 30.79 -7.91 -4.59
C SER A 296 29.50 -7.93 -5.42
N SER A 297 28.44 -7.29 -4.93
CA SER A 297 27.10 -7.28 -5.55
C SER A 297 26.80 -6.01 -6.35
N TRP A 298 27.82 -5.19 -6.65
CA TRP A 298 27.67 -3.87 -7.27
C TRP A 298 26.90 -3.88 -8.61
N PRO A 299 27.02 -4.89 -9.50
CA PRO A 299 26.26 -4.87 -10.75
C PRO A 299 24.77 -5.03 -10.49
N LEU A 300 24.41 -5.86 -9.52
CA LEU A 300 23.01 -6.13 -9.15
C LEU A 300 22.41 -4.93 -8.41
N ILE A 301 23.18 -4.26 -7.56
CA ILE A 301 22.77 -2.98 -6.93
C ILE A 301 22.51 -1.91 -8.00
N LEU A 302 23.40 -1.75 -8.97
CA LEU A 302 23.19 -0.77 -10.06
C LEU A 302 22.01 -1.13 -10.95
N LEU A 303 21.81 -2.42 -11.25
CA LEU A 303 20.68 -2.89 -12.04
C LEU A 303 19.35 -2.65 -11.30
N ALA A 304 19.28 -3.01 -10.01
CA ALA A 304 18.09 -2.83 -9.18
C ALA A 304 17.77 -1.34 -8.97
N SER A 305 18.74 -0.54 -8.55
CA SER A 305 18.55 0.89 -8.30
C SER A 305 18.31 1.68 -9.58
N GLY A 306 19.10 1.45 -10.63
CA GLY A 306 18.93 2.10 -11.94
C GLY A 306 17.63 1.69 -12.61
N GLY A 307 17.30 0.39 -12.58
CA GLY A 307 16.04 -0.14 -13.09
C GLY A 307 14.83 0.47 -12.37
N PHE A 308 14.83 0.48 -11.04
CA PHE A 308 13.77 1.10 -10.24
C PHE A 308 13.62 2.59 -10.51
N MET A 309 14.72 3.35 -10.57
CA MET A 309 14.66 4.79 -10.84
C MET A 309 14.14 5.09 -12.24
N LEU A 310 14.57 4.34 -13.25
CA LEU A 310 14.07 4.49 -14.62
C LEU A 310 12.59 4.11 -14.71
N ALA A 311 12.18 3.04 -14.04
CA ALA A 311 10.79 2.63 -13.96
C ALA A 311 9.94 3.67 -13.23
N SER A 312 10.39 4.21 -12.11
CA SER A 312 9.68 5.29 -11.40
C SER A 312 9.54 6.53 -12.27
N LEU A 313 10.63 6.95 -12.93
CA LEU A 313 10.60 8.08 -13.87
C LEU A 313 9.65 7.83 -15.06
N ALA A 314 9.52 6.60 -15.55
CA ALA A 314 8.64 6.28 -16.67
C ALA A 314 7.19 6.08 -16.22
N VAL A 315 6.96 5.15 -15.29
CA VAL A 315 5.65 4.69 -14.81
C VAL A 315 4.97 5.79 -14.01
N VAL A 316 5.60 6.31 -12.95
CA VAL A 316 4.96 7.31 -12.07
C VAL A 316 4.68 8.59 -12.84
N THR A 317 5.62 9.09 -13.64
CA THR A 317 5.37 10.26 -14.48
C THR A 317 4.25 10.02 -15.48
N SER A 318 4.17 8.84 -16.09
CA SER A 318 3.07 8.53 -17.01
C SER A 318 1.72 8.49 -16.28
N VAL A 319 1.62 7.74 -15.19
CA VAL A 319 0.38 7.57 -14.42
C VAL A 319 -0.09 8.92 -13.87
N VAL A 320 0.80 9.72 -13.28
CA VAL A 320 0.45 11.05 -12.73
C VAL A 320 0.08 12.03 -13.83
N PHE A 321 0.74 11.97 -14.99
CA PHE A 321 0.36 12.77 -16.15
C PHE A 321 -1.04 12.41 -16.63
N PHE A 322 -1.35 11.12 -16.76
CA PHE A 322 -2.69 10.64 -17.12
C PHE A 322 -3.74 10.93 -16.04
N ALA A 323 -3.35 11.05 -14.77
CA ALA A 323 -4.19 11.50 -13.67
C ALA A 323 -4.62 12.99 -13.75
N GLY A 324 -4.15 13.72 -14.75
CA GLY A 324 -4.60 15.08 -15.09
C GLY A 324 -3.66 16.20 -14.66
N TYR A 325 -2.49 15.88 -14.13
CA TYR A 325 -1.50 16.87 -13.71
C TYR A 325 -0.64 17.37 -14.87
N ARG A 326 0.03 18.51 -14.67
CA ARG A 326 0.95 19.06 -15.68
C ARG A 326 2.15 18.13 -15.84
N PHE A 327 2.76 18.10 -17.03
CA PHE A 327 3.94 17.24 -17.28
C PHE A 327 5.08 17.53 -16.30
N GLU A 328 5.33 18.80 -15.98
CA GLU A 328 6.32 19.20 -14.99
C GLU A 328 6.02 18.62 -13.59
N GLN A 329 4.76 18.68 -13.17
CA GLN A 329 4.29 18.10 -11.91
C GLN A 329 4.50 16.58 -11.88
N ALA A 330 4.10 15.90 -12.97
CA ALA A 330 4.25 14.46 -13.11
C ALA A 330 5.73 14.02 -13.18
N LEU A 331 6.59 14.81 -13.82
CA LEU A 331 8.03 14.55 -13.87
C LEU A 331 8.65 14.68 -12.48
N VAL A 332 8.30 15.73 -11.73
CA VAL A 332 8.72 15.89 -10.33
C VAL A 332 8.24 14.71 -9.48
N SER A 333 7.02 14.20 -9.71
CA SER A 333 6.51 13.00 -9.02
C SER A 333 7.35 11.76 -9.29
N GLY A 334 7.65 11.46 -10.56
CA GLY A 334 8.44 10.27 -10.91
C GLY A 334 9.90 10.36 -10.48
N LEU A 335 10.47 11.57 -10.43
CA LEU A 335 11.79 11.76 -9.83
C LEU A 335 11.75 11.58 -8.31
N ALA A 336 10.80 12.21 -7.63
CA ALA A 336 10.73 12.22 -6.17
C ALA A 336 10.35 10.84 -5.59
N MET A 337 9.49 10.07 -6.26
CA MET A 337 9.11 8.71 -5.87
C MET A 337 10.17 7.66 -6.28
N GLY A 338 11.23 8.04 -6.99
CA GLY A 338 12.33 7.15 -7.39
C GLY A 338 13.24 6.66 -6.26
N CYS A 339 12.79 6.73 -5.00
CA CYS A 339 13.52 6.26 -3.82
C CYS A 339 12.90 4.97 -3.29
N LEU A 340 13.71 3.92 -3.09
CA LEU A 340 13.26 2.70 -2.43
C LEU A 340 12.98 2.95 -0.94
N GLY A 341 11.96 2.27 -0.40
CA GLY A 341 11.50 2.41 0.98
C GLY A 341 12.10 1.41 1.97
N GLU A 342 11.80 1.60 3.26
CA GLU A 342 12.14 0.61 4.31
C GLU A 342 11.48 -0.75 4.07
N PHE A 343 10.31 -0.76 3.45
CA PHE A 343 9.57 -1.98 3.17
C PHE A 343 10.32 -2.87 2.18
N SER A 344 11.05 -2.30 1.22
CA SER A 344 11.94 -3.05 0.33
C SER A 344 13.00 -3.82 1.11
N LEU A 345 13.53 -3.23 2.18
CA LEU A 345 14.53 -3.86 3.05
C LEU A 345 13.91 -4.93 3.96
N PHE A 346 12.75 -4.65 4.56
CA PHE A 346 12.05 -5.64 5.37
C PHE A 346 11.60 -6.83 4.53
N LEU A 347 11.14 -6.61 3.29
CA LEU A 347 10.79 -7.68 2.35
C LEU A 347 12.01 -8.50 1.98
N ALA A 348 13.16 -7.86 1.78
CA ALA A 348 14.43 -8.56 1.55
C ALA A 348 14.84 -9.43 2.74
N GLN A 349 14.69 -8.94 3.97
CA GLN A 349 14.97 -9.74 5.18
C GLN A 349 14.01 -10.92 5.29
N GLN A 350 12.73 -10.70 5.01
CA GLN A 350 11.71 -11.71 5.16
C GLN A 350 11.77 -12.81 4.09
N SER A 351 12.20 -12.43 2.88
CA SER A 351 12.42 -13.34 1.76
C SER A 351 13.81 -14.00 1.77
N ALA A 352 14.73 -13.57 2.65
CA ALA A 352 16.10 -14.11 2.72
C ALA A 352 16.16 -15.66 2.78
N PRO A 353 15.28 -16.37 3.52
CA PRO A 353 15.28 -17.85 3.52
C PRO A 353 14.98 -18.47 2.14
N LEU A 354 14.30 -17.74 1.25
CA LEU A 354 13.87 -18.20 -0.08
C LEU A 354 14.95 -18.01 -1.15
N LEU A 355 15.95 -17.15 -0.88
CA LEU A 355 16.87 -16.60 -1.87
C LEU A 355 18.24 -17.30 -1.92
N GLY A 356 18.44 -18.34 -1.12
CA GLY A 356 19.67 -19.15 -1.14
C GLY A 356 20.92 -18.31 -0.88
N SER A 357 21.77 -18.15 -1.89
CA SER A 357 23.05 -17.43 -1.82
C SER A 357 22.96 -15.92 -2.11
N LEU A 358 21.80 -15.40 -2.52
CA LEU A 358 21.65 -13.98 -2.84
C LEU A 358 21.41 -13.15 -1.58
N ASP A 359 22.37 -12.31 -1.23
CA ASP A 359 22.24 -11.36 -0.13
C ASP A 359 21.39 -10.15 -0.53
N LEU A 360 20.08 -10.38 -0.63
CA LEU A 360 19.10 -9.36 -1.03
C LEU A 360 19.02 -8.21 -0.01
N VAL A 361 19.35 -8.46 1.25
CA VAL A 361 19.36 -7.43 2.31
C VAL A 361 20.45 -6.40 2.02
N THR A 362 21.67 -6.84 1.69
CA THR A 362 22.74 -5.92 1.27
C THR A 362 22.41 -5.20 -0.02
N VAL A 363 21.81 -5.90 -1.00
CA VAL A 363 21.40 -5.30 -2.27
C VAL A 363 20.37 -4.19 -2.06
N MET A 364 19.30 -4.47 -1.31
CA MET A 364 18.20 -3.52 -1.11
C MET A 364 18.61 -2.37 -0.18
N SER A 365 19.33 -2.62 0.91
CA SER A 365 19.86 -1.54 1.77
C SER A 365 20.77 -0.59 0.98
N SER A 366 21.70 -1.13 0.18
CA SER A 366 22.58 -0.33 -0.69
C SER A 366 21.81 0.41 -1.78
N SER A 367 20.77 -0.23 -2.35
CA SER A 367 19.90 0.40 -3.35
C SER A 367 19.07 1.54 -2.76
N VAL A 368 18.58 1.42 -1.52
CA VAL A 368 17.91 2.52 -0.80
C VAL A 368 18.86 3.71 -0.64
N VAL A 369 20.10 3.46 -0.21
CA VAL A 369 21.11 4.53 -0.09
C VAL A 369 21.37 5.19 -1.44
N LEU A 370 21.65 4.39 -2.48
CA LEU A 370 22.02 4.88 -3.80
C LEU A 370 20.87 5.66 -4.45
N THR A 371 19.66 5.12 -4.43
CA THR A 371 18.47 5.80 -4.97
C THR A 371 18.17 7.10 -4.23
N THR A 372 18.29 7.12 -2.90
CA THR A 372 18.10 8.35 -2.11
C THR A 372 19.08 9.46 -2.50
N ILE A 373 20.37 9.10 -2.65
CA ILE A 373 21.40 10.04 -3.10
C ILE A 373 21.12 10.50 -4.53
N ALA A 374 20.82 9.56 -5.42
CA ALA A 374 20.61 9.84 -6.84
C ALA A 374 19.37 10.73 -7.07
N VAL A 375 18.24 10.43 -6.44
CA VAL A 375 17.03 11.27 -6.49
C VAL A 375 17.29 12.65 -5.93
N SER A 376 17.98 12.75 -4.79
CA SER A 376 18.35 14.05 -4.21
C SER A 376 19.16 14.91 -5.18
N LEU A 377 20.14 14.31 -5.86
CA LEU A 377 20.95 14.98 -6.87
C LEU A 377 20.13 15.35 -8.11
N MET A 378 19.24 14.46 -8.58
CA MET A 378 18.39 14.72 -9.74
C MET A 378 17.38 15.84 -9.45
N LEU A 379 16.75 15.85 -8.27
CA LEU A 379 15.82 16.90 -7.88
C LEU A 379 16.52 18.24 -7.73
N SER A 380 17.75 18.29 -7.22
CA SER A 380 18.52 19.55 -7.19
C SER A 380 18.70 20.21 -8.57
N ARG A 381 18.57 19.43 -9.66
CA ARG A 381 18.71 19.88 -11.05
C ARG A 381 17.39 19.81 -11.85
N TYR A 382 16.25 19.56 -11.20
CA TYR A 382 14.97 19.35 -11.90
C TYR A 382 14.57 20.49 -12.86
N PRO A 383 14.81 21.79 -12.58
CA PRO A 383 14.40 22.85 -13.50
C PRO A 383 15.10 22.73 -14.85
N SER A 384 16.37 22.31 -14.86
CA SER A 384 17.14 22.10 -16.09
C SER A 384 16.73 20.83 -16.85
N LEU A 385 16.23 19.81 -16.15
CA LEU A 385 15.71 18.58 -16.75
C LEU A 385 14.37 18.82 -17.43
N VAL A 386 13.48 19.59 -16.80
CA VAL A 386 12.17 19.96 -17.36
C VAL A 386 12.35 20.69 -18.69
N LEU A 387 13.25 21.69 -18.76
CA LEU A 387 13.51 22.47 -19.98
C LEU A 387 14.06 21.59 -21.11
N ARG A 388 15.05 20.73 -20.83
CA ARG A 388 15.64 19.84 -21.85
C ARG A 388 14.64 18.81 -22.40
N LEU A 389 13.77 18.27 -21.54
CA LEU A 389 12.75 17.31 -21.96
C LEU A 389 11.61 18.00 -22.73
N GLN A 390 11.25 19.22 -22.34
CA GLN A 390 10.30 20.01 -23.12
C GLN A 390 10.83 20.28 -24.53
N ASP A 391 12.09 20.70 -24.69
CA ASP A 391 12.66 21.03 -26.00
C ASP A 391 12.75 19.83 -26.95
N ARG A 392 12.90 18.61 -26.44
CA ARG A 392 12.93 17.38 -27.27
C ARG A 392 11.55 16.86 -27.68
N CYS A 393 10.48 17.23 -26.98
CA CYS A 393 9.12 16.77 -27.32
C CYS A 393 8.50 17.64 -28.42
N GLY A 394 8.40 17.08 -29.64
CA GLY A 394 7.85 17.74 -30.83
C GLY A 394 6.37 18.17 -30.70
N ARG A 395 5.99 19.23 -31.44
CA ARG A 395 4.66 19.89 -31.37
C ARG A 395 3.47 18.95 -31.61
N ALA A 396 3.61 17.94 -32.48
CA ALA A 396 2.56 16.97 -32.77
C ALA A 396 2.32 15.95 -31.64
N SER A 397 3.39 15.48 -30.98
CA SER A 397 3.28 14.61 -29.81
C SER A 397 2.62 15.33 -28.63
N ARG A 398 2.90 16.64 -28.46
CA ARG A 398 2.25 17.48 -27.44
C ARG A 398 0.73 17.58 -27.62
N SER A 399 0.22 17.71 -28.84
CA SER A 399 -1.22 17.87 -29.08
C SER A 399 -2.00 16.56 -28.91
N TRP A 400 -1.39 15.41 -29.22
CA TRP A 400 -1.97 14.09 -28.94
C TRP A 400 -1.93 13.78 -27.44
N LEU A 401 -0.79 13.98 -26.77
CA LEU A 401 -0.67 13.78 -25.32
C LEU A 401 -1.63 14.68 -24.52
N CYS A 402 -1.84 15.93 -24.94
CA CYS A 402 -2.83 16.80 -24.31
C CYS A 402 -4.28 16.32 -24.50
N ARG A 403 -4.61 15.71 -25.65
CA ARG A 403 -5.94 15.12 -25.89
C ARG A 403 -6.16 13.86 -25.05
N VAL A 404 -5.17 12.96 -25.01
CA VAL A 404 -5.23 11.76 -24.16
C VAL A 404 -5.31 12.15 -22.68
N ARG A 405 -4.50 13.12 -22.23
CA ARG A 405 -4.59 13.67 -20.87
C ARG A 405 -5.98 14.25 -20.57
N GLY A 406 -6.56 15.00 -21.51
CA GLY A 406 -7.90 15.55 -21.37
C GLY A 406 -8.93 14.45 -21.11
N TYR A 407 -8.88 13.37 -21.89
CA TYR A 407 -9.75 12.21 -21.71
C TYR A 407 -9.49 11.48 -20.39
N THR A 408 -8.24 11.07 -20.10
CA THR A 408 -7.93 10.32 -18.87
C THR A 408 -8.22 11.13 -17.60
N SER A 409 -7.93 12.44 -17.62
CA SER A 409 -8.27 13.33 -16.49
C SER A 409 -9.78 13.47 -16.30
N SER A 410 -10.57 13.48 -17.38
CA SER A 410 -12.03 13.51 -17.28
C SER A 410 -12.60 12.22 -16.69
N VAL A 411 -11.99 11.06 -17.01
CA VAL A 411 -12.32 9.76 -16.42
C VAL A 411 -11.93 9.73 -14.94
N LEU A 412 -10.71 10.15 -14.60
CA LEU A 412 -10.20 10.17 -13.22
C LEU A 412 -10.92 11.18 -12.33
N ALA A 413 -11.44 12.27 -12.89
CA ALA A 413 -12.27 13.23 -12.17
C ALA A 413 -13.60 12.64 -11.71
N GLU A 414 -14.13 11.59 -12.36
CA GLU A 414 -15.32 10.90 -11.89
C GLU A 414 -15.07 10.07 -10.61
N PHE A 415 -13.80 9.78 -10.32
CA PHE A 415 -13.32 9.11 -9.12
C PHE A 415 -12.84 10.09 -8.03
N GLU A 416 -13.09 11.40 -8.17
CA GLU A 416 -12.86 12.43 -7.14
C GLU A 416 -14.15 13.16 -6.74
N GLY A 417 -14.31 13.47 -5.44
CA GLY A 417 -15.35 14.36 -4.94
C GLY A 417 -16.80 13.89 -5.20
N GLN A 418 -17.57 14.71 -5.93
CA GLN A 418 -18.99 14.47 -6.28
C GLN A 418 -19.16 13.93 -7.72
N GLY A 419 -18.16 13.25 -8.29
CA GLY A 419 -18.27 12.62 -9.60
C GLY A 419 -19.53 11.75 -9.72
N VAL A 420 -20.13 11.70 -10.92
CA VAL A 420 -21.38 10.97 -11.17
C VAL A 420 -21.22 9.48 -10.83
N PHE A 421 -20.06 8.91 -11.15
CA PHE A 421 -19.69 7.56 -10.70
C PHE A 421 -19.64 7.46 -9.17
N LEU A 422 -18.90 8.32 -8.48
CA LEU A 422 -18.78 8.27 -7.02
C LEU A 422 -20.12 8.48 -6.30
N GLN A 423 -21.00 9.35 -6.79
CA GLN A 423 -22.34 9.55 -6.22
C GLN A 423 -23.19 8.29 -6.36
N ARG A 424 -23.19 7.68 -7.56
CA ARG A 424 -23.87 6.40 -7.78
C ARG A 424 -23.24 5.29 -6.96
N ALA A 425 -21.91 5.21 -6.91
CA ALA A 425 -21.19 4.26 -6.09
C ALA A 425 -21.52 4.42 -4.61
N HIS A 426 -21.60 5.63 -4.07
CA HIS A 426 -22.02 5.87 -2.69
C HIS A 426 -23.45 5.38 -2.44
N SER A 427 -24.37 5.62 -3.38
CA SER A 427 -25.76 5.14 -3.27
C SER A 427 -25.85 3.62 -3.31
N VAL A 428 -25.05 2.98 -4.18
CA VAL A 428 -24.95 1.53 -4.27
C VAL A 428 -24.27 0.94 -3.04
N PHE A 429 -23.17 1.52 -2.56
CA PHE A 429 -22.50 1.09 -1.32
C PHE A 429 -23.42 1.24 -0.10
N ALA A 430 -24.28 2.27 -0.05
CA ALA A 430 -25.25 2.43 1.02
C ALA A 430 -26.33 1.33 1.01
N LEU A 431 -26.72 0.85 -0.17
CA LEU A 431 -27.59 -0.29 -0.38
C LEU A 431 -26.87 -1.61 -0.03
N MET A 432 -25.70 -1.85 -0.63
CA MET A 432 -24.81 -2.99 -0.36
C MET A 432 -24.46 -3.13 1.11
N ARG A 433 -24.35 -2.02 1.87
CA ARG A 433 -24.04 -2.05 3.30
C ARG A 433 -25.00 -2.95 4.08
N ARG A 434 -26.30 -2.95 3.75
CA ARG A 434 -27.27 -3.82 4.44
C ARG A 434 -26.97 -5.29 4.16
N HIS A 435 -26.69 -5.63 2.90
CA HIS A 435 -26.33 -6.98 2.47
C HIS A 435 -24.99 -7.43 3.08
N LEU A 436 -23.94 -6.59 3.05
CA LEU A 436 -22.65 -6.85 3.70
C LEU A 436 -22.79 -7.05 5.22
N THR A 437 -23.59 -6.22 5.90
CA THR A 437 -23.82 -6.41 7.35
C THR A 437 -24.56 -7.71 7.65
N LEU A 438 -25.48 -8.12 6.78
CA LEU A 438 -26.20 -9.38 6.91
C LEU A 438 -25.25 -10.58 6.68
N PHE A 439 -24.40 -10.53 5.64
CA PHE A 439 -23.34 -11.51 5.43
C PHE A 439 -22.39 -11.61 6.63
N ALA A 440 -21.96 -10.47 7.19
CA ALA A 440 -21.09 -10.44 8.36
C ALA A 440 -21.75 -11.03 9.61
N LEU A 441 -23.03 -10.70 9.86
CA LEU A 441 -23.79 -11.25 10.98
C LEU A 441 -24.02 -12.75 10.85
N VAL A 442 -24.38 -13.22 9.65
CA VAL A 442 -24.58 -14.64 9.36
C VAL A 442 -23.26 -15.41 9.47
N GLY A 443 -22.17 -14.86 8.95
CA GLY A 443 -20.83 -15.43 9.09
C GLY A 443 -20.37 -15.51 10.55
N MET A 444 -20.61 -14.45 11.33
CA MET A 444 -20.34 -14.44 12.77
C MET A 444 -21.20 -15.47 13.52
N ALA A 445 -22.48 -15.60 13.17
CA ALA A 445 -23.38 -16.57 13.77
C ALA A 445 -22.94 -18.01 13.48
N LEU A 446 -22.50 -18.30 12.25
CA LEU A 446 -21.92 -19.59 11.86
C LEU A 446 -20.63 -19.90 12.61
N PHE A 447 -19.74 -18.91 12.70
CA PHE A 447 -18.49 -19.05 13.45
C PHE A 447 -18.75 -19.35 14.94
N LEU A 448 -19.67 -18.63 15.57
CA LEU A 448 -20.05 -18.83 16.96
C LEU A 448 -20.75 -20.16 17.20
N THR A 449 -21.71 -20.55 16.34
CA THR A 449 -22.41 -21.84 16.48
C THR A 449 -21.44 -23.01 16.34
N ARG A 450 -20.50 -22.94 15.41
CA ARG A 450 -19.47 -23.97 15.28
C ARG A 450 -18.54 -24.02 16.51
N ARG A 451 -18.11 -22.87 17.01
CA ARG A 451 -17.18 -22.81 18.15
C ARG A 451 -17.81 -23.24 19.47
N LEU A 452 -19.10 -22.95 19.68
CA LEU A 452 -19.82 -23.24 20.91
C LEU A 452 -20.50 -24.62 20.91
N PHE A 453 -20.93 -25.12 19.75
CA PHE A 453 -21.74 -26.35 19.62
C PHE A 453 -21.11 -27.41 18.71
N SER A 454 -19.78 -27.50 18.70
CA SER A 454 -19.02 -28.41 17.82
C SER A 454 -19.41 -29.90 17.98
N SER A 455 -19.85 -30.31 19.17
CA SER A 455 -20.21 -31.69 19.52
C SER A 455 -21.72 -31.97 19.55
N SER A 456 -22.57 -30.97 19.31
CA SER A 456 -24.03 -31.12 19.42
C SER A 456 -24.62 -31.76 18.15
N THR A 457 -25.32 -32.88 18.31
CA THR A 457 -26.07 -33.55 17.24
C THR A 457 -27.57 -33.41 17.45
N VAL A 458 -28.32 -33.23 16.36
CA VAL A 458 -29.77 -33.21 16.36
C VAL A 458 -30.25 -34.39 15.52
N SER A 459 -31.18 -35.18 16.05
CA SER A 459 -31.83 -36.25 15.31
C SER A 459 -32.97 -35.69 14.47
N LEU A 460 -32.82 -35.73 13.14
CA LEU A 460 -33.86 -35.35 12.19
C LEU A 460 -34.17 -36.56 11.31
N LEU A 461 -35.44 -36.97 11.22
CA LEU A 461 -35.87 -38.09 10.34
C LEU A 461 -35.06 -39.40 10.54
N GLY A 462 -34.63 -39.70 11.77
CA GLY A 462 -33.87 -40.92 12.09
C GLY A 462 -32.36 -40.84 11.83
N TYR A 463 -31.84 -39.72 11.32
CA TYR A 463 -30.41 -39.49 11.11
C TYR A 463 -29.86 -38.47 12.11
N SER A 464 -28.70 -38.75 12.70
CA SER A 464 -27.98 -37.82 13.58
C SER A 464 -27.17 -36.83 12.74
N ILE A 465 -27.64 -35.59 12.64
CA ILE A 465 -26.98 -34.52 11.88
C ILE A 465 -26.30 -33.56 12.86
N HIS A 466 -25.06 -33.17 12.57
CA HIS A 466 -24.34 -32.18 13.37
C HIS A 466 -24.99 -30.80 13.25
N LEU A 467 -25.31 -30.15 14.38
CA LEU A 467 -25.97 -28.84 14.43
C LEU A 467 -25.30 -27.77 13.53
N PRO A 468 -23.94 -27.69 13.45
CA PRO A 468 -23.26 -26.73 12.56
C PRO A 468 -23.57 -26.93 11.06
N THR A 469 -23.80 -28.17 10.61
CA THR A 469 -24.12 -28.45 9.20
C THR A 469 -25.53 -28.00 8.83
N LEU A 470 -26.47 -28.11 9.77
CA LEU A 470 -27.83 -27.61 9.62
C LEU A 470 -27.88 -26.08 9.64
N ALA A 471 -27.08 -25.45 10.51
CA ALA A 471 -26.91 -24.00 10.55
C ALA A 471 -26.32 -23.45 9.24
N LEU A 472 -25.38 -24.18 8.62
CA LEU A 472 -24.83 -23.84 7.31
C LEU A 472 -25.88 -23.90 6.19
N ALA A 473 -26.66 -24.98 6.13
CA ALA A 473 -27.69 -25.12 5.10
C ALA A 473 -28.74 -24.01 5.21
N ALA A 474 -29.16 -23.69 6.44
CA ALA A 474 -30.10 -22.61 6.72
C ALA A 474 -29.53 -21.23 6.36
N SER A 475 -28.25 -20.97 6.66
CA SER A 475 -27.61 -19.69 6.35
C SER A 475 -27.41 -19.46 4.85
N LEU A 476 -27.06 -20.50 4.08
CA LEU A 476 -26.95 -20.43 2.62
C LEU A 476 -28.29 -20.05 1.96
N LEU A 477 -29.39 -20.65 2.44
CA LEU A 477 -30.74 -20.32 1.99
C LEU A 477 -31.14 -18.88 2.31
N LEU A 478 -30.73 -18.38 3.47
CA LEU A 478 -31.01 -17.01 3.92
C LEU A 478 -30.20 -15.94 3.15
N LEU A 479 -29.01 -16.30 2.67
CA LEU A 479 -28.11 -15.42 1.93
C LEU A 479 -28.40 -15.35 0.42
N LEU A 480 -29.12 -16.33 -0.12
CA LEU A 480 -29.42 -16.45 -1.55
C LEU A 480 -30.10 -15.21 -2.16
N PRO A 481 -31.13 -14.60 -1.52
CA PRO A 481 -31.73 -13.36 -2.02
C PRO A 481 -30.75 -12.18 -1.98
N ALA A 482 -29.99 -12.05 -0.89
CA ALA A 482 -29.00 -10.98 -0.73
C ALA A 482 -27.88 -11.07 -1.78
N LEU A 483 -27.51 -12.28 -2.20
CA LEU A 483 -26.56 -12.51 -3.30
C LEU A 483 -27.12 -12.00 -4.64
N GLY A 484 -28.40 -12.24 -4.92
CA GLY A 484 -29.09 -11.70 -6.09
C GLY A 484 -29.11 -10.17 -6.10
N ASP A 485 -29.40 -9.56 -4.95
CA ASP A 485 -29.43 -8.11 -4.79
C ASP A 485 -28.03 -7.49 -4.98
N ILE A 486 -26.98 -8.10 -4.43
CA ILE A 486 -25.58 -7.66 -4.64
C ILE A 486 -25.20 -7.70 -6.13
N LEU A 487 -25.58 -8.76 -6.86
CA LEU A 487 -25.30 -8.87 -8.29
C LEU A 487 -26.03 -7.79 -9.10
N ALA A 488 -27.27 -7.47 -8.73
CA ALA A 488 -28.02 -6.37 -9.36
C ALA A 488 -27.39 -5.00 -9.05
N GLU A 489 -26.97 -4.78 -7.81
CA GLU A 489 -26.29 -3.57 -7.33
C GLU A 489 -24.93 -3.36 -8.05
N LEU A 490 -24.17 -4.42 -8.27
CA LEU A 490 -22.94 -4.39 -9.08
C LEU A 490 -23.20 -4.03 -10.55
N GLY A 491 -24.35 -4.45 -11.11
CA GLY A 491 -24.80 -4.04 -12.43
C GLY A 491 -24.99 -2.53 -12.55
N LEU A 492 -25.55 -1.89 -11.51
CA LEU A 492 -25.75 -0.44 -11.46
C LEU A 492 -24.42 0.33 -11.40
N LEU A 493 -23.42 -0.23 -10.71
CA LEU A 493 -22.05 0.28 -10.71
C LEU A 493 -21.40 0.14 -12.09
N GLY A 494 -21.63 -0.98 -12.79
CA GLY A 494 -21.20 -1.19 -14.17
C GLY A 494 -21.76 -0.14 -15.12
N ASP A 495 -23.07 0.15 -15.03
CA ASP A 495 -23.72 1.20 -15.81
C ASP A 495 -23.12 2.59 -15.54
N ALA A 496 -22.79 2.89 -14.28
CA ALA A 496 -22.10 4.13 -13.91
C ALA A 496 -20.67 4.18 -14.50
N LEU A 497 -19.91 3.09 -14.40
CA LEU A 497 -18.55 2.97 -14.96
C LEU A 497 -18.58 3.16 -16.49
N THR A 498 -19.64 2.67 -17.12
CA THR A 498 -19.82 2.83 -18.55
C THR A 498 -19.97 4.28 -18.97
N MET A 499 -20.81 5.04 -18.26
CA MET A 499 -21.03 6.46 -18.55
C MET A 499 -19.72 7.26 -18.46
N VAL A 500 -18.81 6.84 -17.58
CA VAL A 500 -17.46 7.42 -17.48
C VAL A 500 -16.62 7.09 -18.70
N LEU A 501 -16.59 5.81 -19.10
CA LEU A 501 -15.74 5.30 -20.18
C LEU A 501 -16.19 5.77 -21.57
N THR A 502 -17.50 5.92 -21.81
CA THR A 502 -18.06 6.28 -23.13
C THR A 502 -18.11 7.79 -23.39
N ARG A 503 -17.77 8.63 -22.42
CA ARG A 503 -17.92 10.11 -22.49
C ARG A 503 -17.08 10.83 -23.57
N GLY A 504 -16.27 10.09 -24.35
CA GLY A 504 -15.47 10.59 -25.48
C GLY A 504 -15.77 9.96 -26.85
N HIS A 505 -16.58 8.91 -26.92
CA HIS A 505 -16.91 8.20 -28.17
C HIS A 505 -18.40 7.80 -28.20
N PRO A 506 -19.28 8.64 -28.75
CA PRO A 506 -20.75 8.44 -28.73
C PRO A 506 -21.25 7.31 -29.66
N GLY A 507 -20.35 6.51 -30.27
CA GLY A 507 -20.70 5.57 -31.33
C GLY A 507 -21.27 4.22 -30.88
N ASP A 508 -20.94 3.73 -29.68
CA ASP A 508 -21.30 2.36 -29.28
C ASP A 508 -21.57 2.22 -27.75
N GLU A 509 -22.43 3.09 -27.20
CA GLU A 509 -22.85 3.05 -25.77
C GLU A 509 -23.33 1.67 -25.30
N ARG A 510 -23.94 0.87 -26.20
CA ARG A 510 -24.46 -0.46 -25.85
C ARG A 510 -23.36 -1.52 -25.67
N ALA A 511 -22.33 -1.48 -26.51
CA ALA A 511 -21.18 -2.39 -26.41
C ALA A 511 -20.34 -2.02 -25.18
N GLY A 512 -20.10 -0.73 -24.96
CA GLY A 512 -19.48 -0.22 -23.75
C GLY A 512 -20.21 -0.68 -22.49
N ARG A 513 -21.55 -0.58 -22.43
CA ARG A 513 -22.35 -0.96 -21.25
C ARG A 513 -22.21 -2.43 -20.89
N ARG A 514 -22.25 -3.30 -21.90
CA ARG A 514 -22.02 -4.73 -21.67
C ARG A 514 -20.60 -4.97 -21.16
N MET A 515 -19.60 -4.36 -21.79
CA MET A 515 -18.20 -4.54 -21.40
C MET A 515 -17.90 -4.06 -19.97
N ALA A 516 -18.46 -2.93 -19.55
CA ALA A 516 -18.30 -2.40 -18.19
C ALA A 516 -19.07 -3.24 -17.15
N ARG A 517 -20.28 -3.70 -17.49
CA ARG A 517 -21.04 -4.66 -16.66
C ARG A 517 -20.26 -5.97 -16.50
N ASP A 518 -19.74 -6.51 -17.59
CA ASP A 518 -19.02 -7.78 -17.61
C ASP A 518 -17.69 -7.66 -16.84
N PHE A 519 -17.00 -6.52 -16.94
CA PHE A 519 -15.83 -6.23 -16.10
C PHE A 519 -16.17 -6.21 -14.60
N MET A 520 -17.28 -5.58 -14.20
CA MET A 520 -17.72 -5.56 -12.80
C MET A 520 -18.18 -6.94 -12.33
N LEU A 521 -18.86 -7.71 -13.17
CA LEU A 521 -19.23 -9.09 -12.89
C LEU A 521 -18.00 -9.97 -12.73
N LEU A 522 -16.98 -9.78 -13.56
CA LEU A 522 -15.72 -10.52 -13.46
C LEU A 522 -14.97 -10.18 -12.17
N LEU A 523 -14.96 -8.90 -11.76
CA LEU A 523 -14.37 -8.46 -10.50
C LEU A 523 -15.13 -9.01 -9.30
N ALA A 524 -16.46 -9.08 -9.38
CA ALA A 524 -17.31 -9.69 -8.35
C ALA A 524 -17.15 -11.21 -8.27
N LEU A 525 -17.04 -11.90 -9.41
CA LEU A 525 -16.79 -13.34 -9.47
C LEU A 525 -15.39 -13.69 -8.97
N LEU A 526 -14.39 -12.86 -9.27
CA LEU A 526 -13.05 -12.97 -8.70
C LEU A 526 -13.07 -12.79 -7.18
N ALA A 527 -13.79 -11.78 -6.69
CA ALA A 527 -13.98 -11.57 -5.26
C ALA A 527 -14.72 -12.75 -4.60
N LEU A 528 -15.76 -13.30 -5.25
CA LEU A 528 -16.48 -14.49 -4.78
C LEU A 528 -15.56 -15.72 -4.74
N LEU A 529 -14.74 -15.92 -5.76
CA LEU A 529 -13.78 -17.02 -5.86
C LEU A 529 -12.73 -16.95 -4.74
N LEU A 530 -12.25 -15.76 -4.41
CA LEU A 530 -11.32 -15.51 -3.30
C LEU A 530 -12.00 -15.62 -1.93
N LEU A 531 -13.23 -15.12 -1.77
CA LEU A 531 -13.96 -15.11 -0.50
C LEU A 531 -14.58 -16.47 -0.18
N GLN A 532 -14.90 -17.30 -1.18
CA GLN A 532 -15.55 -18.58 -0.98
C GLN A 532 -14.62 -19.60 -0.33
N THR A 533 -13.41 -19.75 -0.85
CA THR A 533 -12.38 -20.62 -0.24
C THR A 533 -12.10 -20.17 1.18
N LEU A 534 -11.92 -18.85 1.34
CA LEU A 534 -11.72 -18.18 2.61
C LEU A 534 -12.86 -18.40 3.62
N ALA A 535 -14.13 -18.40 3.16
CA ALA A 535 -15.29 -18.68 4.00
C ALA A 535 -15.37 -20.16 4.42
N ILE A 536 -15.01 -21.08 3.52
CA ILE A 536 -14.99 -22.52 3.80
C ILE A 536 -13.96 -22.83 4.90
N ASP A 537 -12.76 -22.28 4.80
CA ASP A 537 -11.68 -22.51 5.76
C ASP A 537 -11.97 -21.88 7.13
N VAL A 538 -12.37 -20.60 7.17
CA VAL A 538 -12.69 -19.90 8.44
C VAL A 538 -13.88 -20.54 9.17
N MET A 539 -14.88 -20.97 8.41
CA MET A 539 -16.05 -21.64 8.97
C MET A 539 -15.82 -23.15 9.13
N GLY A 540 -14.63 -23.67 8.78
CA GLY A 540 -14.19 -25.07 8.81
C GLY A 540 -15.11 -26.05 8.06
N LEU A 541 -15.83 -25.57 7.06
CA LEU A 541 -16.86 -26.36 6.37
C LEU A 541 -16.26 -27.61 5.73
N PRO A 542 -17.06 -28.66 5.46
CA PRO A 542 -16.55 -29.88 4.86
C PRO A 542 -15.72 -29.62 3.59
N ASP A 543 -14.55 -30.26 3.49
CA ASP A 543 -13.57 -30.03 2.41
C ASP A 543 -14.15 -30.21 1.00
N PHE A 544 -15.21 -31.01 0.83
CA PHE A 544 -15.89 -31.15 -0.45
C PHE A 544 -16.53 -29.84 -0.96
N LEU A 545 -16.76 -28.85 -0.09
CA LEU A 545 -17.28 -27.55 -0.51
C LEU A 545 -16.23 -26.70 -1.26
N HIS A 546 -14.95 -27.04 -1.19
CA HIS A 546 -13.94 -26.42 -2.07
C HIS A 546 -14.23 -26.71 -3.55
N PHE A 547 -14.91 -27.81 -3.89
CA PHE A 547 -15.37 -28.07 -5.26
C PHE A 547 -16.41 -27.05 -5.74
N ALA A 548 -17.06 -26.30 -4.85
CA ALA A 548 -17.93 -25.23 -5.29
C ALA A 548 -17.17 -24.05 -5.94
N ILE A 549 -15.82 -24.01 -5.89
CA ILE A 549 -15.00 -23.00 -6.57
C ILE A 549 -15.16 -23.05 -8.10
N PHE A 550 -15.54 -24.21 -8.63
CA PHE A 550 -15.81 -24.40 -10.06
C PHE A 550 -16.99 -23.54 -10.53
N VAL A 551 -17.94 -23.20 -9.66
CA VAL A 551 -19.11 -22.39 -10.02
C VAL A 551 -18.73 -20.96 -10.44
N PRO A 552 -18.03 -20.15 -9.61
CA PRO A 552 -17.56 -18.84 -10.03
C PRO A 552 -16.53 -18.91 -11.16
N MET A 553 -15.72 -19.97 -11.23
CA MET A 553 -14.72 -20.15 -12.31
C MET A 553 -15.40 -20.34 -13.68
N LEU A 554 -16.44 -21.16 -13.74
CA LEU A 554 -17.22 -21.40 -14.95
C LEU A 554 -18.00 -20.14 -15.36
N ALA A 555 -18.58 -19.44 -14.38
CA ALA A 555 -19.22 -18.14 -14.60
C ALA A 555 -18.24 -17.08 -15.12
N MET A 556 -17.00 -17.03 -14.60
CA MET A 556 -15.94 -16.16 -15.13
C MET A 556 -15.63 -16.49 -16.59
N GLY A 557 -15.52 -17.78 -16.92
CA GLY A 557 -15.33 -18.23 -18.31
C GLY A 557 -16.41 -17.73 -19.26
N LEU A 558 -17.68 -17.76 -18.83
CA LEU A 558 -18.81 -17.24 -19.61
C LEU A 558 -18.76 -15.71 -19.77
N VAL A 559 -18.38 -14.98 -18.72
CA VAL A 559 -18.25 -13.52 -18.75
C VAL A 559 -17.08 -13.09 -19.64
N VAL A 560 -15.93 -13.78 -19.54
CA VAL A 560 -14.77 -13.55 -20.43
C VAL A 560 -15.14 -13.83 -21.89
N TRP A 561 -15.90 -14.90 -22.14
CA TRP A 561 -16.39 -15.23 -23.48
C TRP A 561 -17.31 -14.12 -24.04
N ASP A 562 -18.24 -13.59 -23.24
CA ASP A 562 -19.11 -12.48 -23.63
C ASP A 562 -18.25 -11.24 -23.97
N MET A 563 -17.28 -10.87 -23.13
CA MET A 563 -16.34 -9.77 -23.40
C MET A 563 -15.54 -9.96 -24.70
N LEU A 564 -15.00 -11.17 -24.93
CA LEU A 564 -14.25 -11.51 -26.15
C LEU A 564 -15.14 -11.44 -27.40
N SER A 565 -16.40 -11.87 -27.29
CA SER A 565 -17.36 -11.81 -28.39
C SER A 565 -17.71 -10.36 -28.77
N ILE A 566 -17.83 -9.48 -27.78
CA ILE A 566 -18.06 -8.04 -27.98
C ILE A 566 -16.85 -7.39 -28.66
N LEU A 567 -15.64 -7.68 -28.17
CA LEU A 567 -14.38 -7.22 -28.79
C LEU A 567 -14.27 -7.68 -30.24
N HIS A 568 -14.56 -8.95 -30.52
CA HIS A 568 -14.50 -9.50 -31.87
C HIS A 568 -15.49 -8.79 -32.81
N GLN A 569 -16.71 -8.51 -32.36
CA GLN A 569 -17.72 -7.77 -33.13
C GLN A 569 -17.30 -6.31 -33.38
N GLU A 570 -16.68 -5.64 -32.41
CA GLU A 570 -16.15 -4.29 -32.61
C GLU A 570 -14.98 -4.25 -33.60
N PHE A 571 -14.05 -5.20 -33.51
CA PHE A 571 -12.93 -5.29 -34.45
C PHE A 571 -13.41 -5.63 -35.86
N ALA A 572 -14.39 -6.54 -36.01
CA ALA A 572 -15.01 -6.85 -37.29
C ALA A 572 -15.71 -5.62 -37.91
N ARG A 573 -16.49 -4.86 -37.11
CA ARG A 573 -17.12 -3.59 -37.56
C ARG A 573 -16.12 -2.52 -37.97
N LYS A 574 -14.99 -2.41 -37.28
CA LYS A 574 -13.94 -1.44 -37.64
C LYS A 574 -13.20 -1.85 -38.91
N ALA A 575 -13.01 -3.15 -39.15
CA ALA A 575 -12.45 -3.69 -40.38
C ALA A 575 -13.38 -3.44 -41.59
N GLU A 576 -14.70 -3.56 -41.42
CA GLU A 576 -15.70 -3.29 -42.47
C GLU A 576 -15.86 -1.80 -42.79
N ASN A 577 -15.68 -0.89 -41.82
CA ASN A 577 -15.89 0.55 -42.00
C ASN A 577 -14.69 1.33 -42.57
N GLY A 578 -13.61 0.66 -42.99
CA GLY A 578 -12.55 1.26 -43.80
C GLY A 578 -11.80 2.46 -43.18
N ARG A 579 -11.90 2.69 -41.86
CA ARG A 579 -11.05 3.67 -41.16
C ARG A 579 -9.84 2.95 -40.58
N GLY A 580 -8.86 2.74 -41.47
CA GLY A 580 -7.51 2.35 -41.09
C GLY A 580 -6.89 3.34 -40.09
N PHE A 581 -6.03 2.76 -39.25
CA PHE A 581 -5.25 3.36 -38.16
C PHE A 581 -4.68 4.77 -38.41
#